data_AF-A0AAX1Z4W3-F1
#
_entry.id   AF-A0AAX1Z4W3-F1
#
_cell.length_a   1.000
_cell.length_b   1.000
_cell.length_c   1.000
_cell.angle_alpha   90.00
_cell.angle_beta   90.00
_cell.angle_gamma   90.00
#
_symmetry.space_group_name_H-M   'P 1'
#
loop_
_entity.id
_entity.type
_entity.pdbx_description
1 polymer ?
#
loop_
_entity_poly.entity_id
_entity_poly.type
_entity_poly.pdbx_seq_one_letter_code
_entity_poly.pdbx_strand_id
1 'polypeptide(L)'
;MSAQGLTVYIQPYPEHKHKVFVTTNIGFIGLAGMLNHFIVKKQELNRMTGMSYVKEYRIYTKHKNGVLLGKGYLDLFITLASLAGISIQFTNSEHFTRPILSINDKWREILSNPDRIVEGKTQLENLTTALDYSGLGFLKFVTGYGKTELQIALLSSYLQSHDGNVMIMVPTSVIADNFVERLNRWGEEQVGVNGEKVGKYKNDFNPAHRVNIVNPTGFLRRKNVGEGLEWMKSVGLILADEAHHLSADSWMKVVDHCNNVDYLYGFSGTPATERHLAPTLDSIILDGSSPKDWTPNLAQAMSITGLVKTNVSGEHLDSKKVKIEILTGKYSNIPDSDKGHYTLALDHALMSPVLARHISLYLRENLDRTFFFIIHKKEAGRTLRRLLLECGGFQEDEICVLEAKYYEPDTLKTTEDLKRHLDTGRVRLLISTSVGMEGFDSSAISGCFLTAGKNVRYALQVLGRSRAEDSLAVFVKDQGNPIVIRQAKEKISIVKSEFGTNVVSEKTYKCPPEFTRVETQDDETEPDLPW
;
A
#
# COMPACT_ATOMS: atom_id res chain seq x y z
N MET A 1 -40.87 -1.30 13.56
CA MET A 1 -41.75 -1.91 12.53
C MET A 1 -41.18 -3.28 12.23
N SER A 2 -41.95 -4.35 12.42
CA SER A 2 -41.55 -5.67 11.92
C SER A 2 -41.44 -5.59 10.40
N ALA A 3 -40.36 -6.09 9.81
CA ALA A 3 -40.10 -6.01 8.37
C ALA A 3 -40.99 -6.93 7.51
N GLN A 4 -42.07 -7.48 8.09
CA GLN A 4 -42.99 -8.39 7.40
C GLN A 4 -43.68 -7.64 6.24
N GLY A 5 -43.40 -8.10 5.01
CA GLY A 5 -43.98 -7.55 3.77
C GLY A 5 -43.04 -6.66 2.95
N LEU A 6 -41.83 -6.35 3.43
CA LEU A 6 -40.83 -5.65 2.62
C LEU A 6 -40.15 -6.64 1.66
N THR A 7 -40.18 -6.33 0.36
CA THR A 7 -39.44 -7.07 -0.67
C THR A 7 -38.46 -6.13 -1.36
N VAL A 8 -37.19 -6.53 -1.41
CA VAL A 8 -36.13 -5.84 -2.13
C VAL A 8 -35.92 -6.53 -3.47
N TYR A 9 -35.84 -5.74 -4.53
CA TYR A 9 -35.47 -6.21 -5.87
C TYR A 9 -34.05 -5.77 -6.19
N ILE A 10 -33.24 -6.69 -6.68
CA ILE A 10 -31.85 -6.45 -7.08
C ILE A 10 -31.71 -6.80 -8.57
N GLN A 11 -31.18 -5.87 -9.36
CA GLN A 11 -30.83 -6.11 -10.76
C GLN A 11 -29.43 -5.60 -11.11
N PRO A 12 -28.77 -6.20 -12.12
CA PRO A 12 -27.59 -5.60 -12.73
C PRO A 12 -27.89 -4.18 -13.22
N TYR A 13 -26.93 -3.27 -13.09
CA TYR A 13 -27.05 -1.95 -13.70
C TYR A 13 -26.45 -1.97 -15.12
N PRO A 14 -27.24 -1.76 -16.19
CA PRO A 14 -26.79 -1.97 -17.56
C PRO A 14 -25.59 -1.12 -17.97
N GLU A 15 -25.49 0.11 -17.44
CA GLU A 15 -24.42 1.04 -17.80
C GLU A 15 -23.10 0.69 -17.10
N HIS A 16 -23.15 0.02 -15.95
CA HIS A 16 -21.96 -0.35 -15.17
C HIS A 16 -22.16 -1.71 -14.49
N LYS A 17 -21.56 -2.78 -15.05
CA LYS A 17 -21.67 -4.15 -14.50
C LYS A 17 -21.15 -4.30 -13.07
N HIS A 18 -20.26 -3.41 -12.63
CA HIS A 18 -19.73 -3.36 -11.26
C HIS A 18 -20.69 -2.68 -10.26
N LYS A 19 -21.89 -2.27 -10.69
CA LYS A 19 -22.95 -1.71 -9.85
C LYS A 19 -24.24 -2.53 -9.97
N VAL A 20 -25.05 -2.50 -8.92
CA VAL A 20 -26.38 -3.09 -8.89
C VAL A 20 -27.42 -2.02 -8.57
N PHE A 21 -28.59 -2.14 -9.17
CA PHE A 21 -29.73 -1.29 -8.87
C PHE A 21 -30.64 -2.00 -7.88
N VAL A 22 -30.92 -1.34 -6.76
CA VAL A 22 -31.70 -1.87 -5.65
C VAL A 22 -32.96 -1.05 -5.47
N THR A 23 -34.12 -1.71 -5.47
CA THR A 23 -35.45 -1.09 -5.27
C THR A 23 -36.27 -1.88 -4.25
N THR A 24 -37.43 -1.36 -3.84
CA THR A 24 -38.38 -2.13 -3.01
C THR A 24 -39.81 -1.96 -3.50
N ASN A 25 -40.69 -2.86 -3.06
CA ASN A 25 -42.13 -2.80 -3.31
C ASN A 25 -42.83 -1.55 -2.71
N ILE A 26 -42.18 -0.82 -1.79
CA ILE A 26 -42.70 0.42 -1.19
C ILE A 26 -41.79 1.63 -1.44
N GLY A 27 -40.92 1.54 -2.45
CA GLY A 27 -40.04 2.63 -2.88
C GLY A 27 -38.86 2.90 -1.93
N PHE A 28 -38.32 4.14 -1.97
CA PHE A 28 -37.11 4.49 -1.21
C PHE A 28 -37.30 4.41 0.31
N ILE A 29 -38.53 4.63 0.81
CA ILE A 29 -38.86 4.58 2.24
C ILE A 29 -38.55 3.19 2.82
N GLY A 30 -38.80 2.12 2.05
CA GLY A 30 -38.49 0.76 2.46
C GLY A 30 -36.99 0.47 2.60
N LEU A 31 -36.12 1.25 1.97
CA LEU A 31 -34.67 1.08 2.03
C LEU A 31 -33.98 1.91 3.12
N ALA A 32 -34.66 2.92 3.68
CA ALA A 32 -34.01 3.93 4.53
C ALA A 32 -33.28 3.31 5.75
N GLY A 33 -33.90 2.33 6.40
CA GLY A 33 -33.30 1.62 7.54
C GLY A 33 -32.04 0.83 7.15
N MET A 34 -32.10 0.07 6.04
CA MET A 34 -30.94 -0.67 5.53
C MET A 34 -29.82 0.24 5.06
N LEU A 35 -30.16 1.32 4.34
CA LEU A 35 -29.19 2.23 3.77
C LEU A 35 -28.37 2.98 4.82
N ASN A 36 -28.85 3.09 6.06
CA ASN A 36 -28.07 3.67 7.16
C ASN A 36 -26.79 2.87 7.44
N HIS A 37 -26.74 1.57 7.16
CA HIS A 37 -25.52 0.76 7.26
C HIS A 37 -24.45 1.15 6.24
N PHE A 38 -24.82 1.90 5.20
CA PHE A 38 -23.95 2.36 4.10
C PHE A 38 -23.71 3.87 4.13
N ILE A 39 -23.94 4.52 5.28
CA ILE A 39 -23.64 5.93 5.51
C ILE A 39 -22.52 6.02 6.55
N VAL A 40 -21.35 6.46 6.11
CA VAL A 40 -20.20 6.67 6.99
C VAL A 40 -20.21 8.09 7.53
N LYS A 41 -20.05 8.25 8.84
CA LYS A 41 -19.98 9.57 9.48
C LYS A 41 -18.57 9.86 9.95
N LYS A 42 -18.02 11.01 9.55
CA LYS A 42 -16.67 11.43 9.94
C LYS A 42 -16.71 12.82 10.54
N GLN A 43 -16.06 13.00 11.68
CA GLN A 43 -15.82 14.31 12.24
C GLN A 43 -14.71 15.02 11.46
N GLU A 44 -15.02 16.19 10.92
CA GLU A 44 -14.09 17.04 10.18
C GLU A 44 -13.96 18.40 10.85
N LEU A 45 -12.81 19.04 10.64
CA LEU A 45 -12.58 20.40 11.10
C LEU A 45 -12.77 21.35 9.92
N ASN A 46 -13.62 22.35 10.09
CA ASN A 46 -13.69 23.45 9.13
C ASN A 46 -12.40 24.27 9.25
N ARG A 47 -11.58 24.29 8.19
CA ARG A 47 -10.27 24.96 8.20
C ARG A 47 -10.38 26.49 8.32
N MET A 48 -11.51 27.09 7.97
CA MET A 48 -11.73 28.53 8.05
C MET A 48 -12.25 28.96 9.42
N THR A 49 -13.11 28.16 10.05
CA THR A 49 -13.76 28.53 11.31
C THR A 49 -13.19 27.81 12.53
N GLY A 50 -12.36 26.78 12.34
CA GLY A 50 -11.86 25.91 13.40
C GLY A 50 -12.92 25.01 14.04
N MET A 51 -14.18 25.13 13.64
CA MET A 51 -15.29 24.36 14.22
C MET A 51 -15.33 22.93 13.67
N SER A 52 -15.59 21.97 14.55
CA SER A 52 -15.84 20.59 14.15
C SER A 52 -17.25 20.40 13.62
N TYR A 53 -17.41 19.64 12.54
CA TYR A 53 -18.71 19.24 12.00
C TYR A 53 -18.68 17.75 11.62
N VAL A 54 -19.85 17.11 11.55
CA VAL A 54 -19.97 15.72 11.09
C VAL A 54 -20.34 15.73 9.62
N LYS A 55 -19.50 15.10 8.79
CA LYS A 55 -19.77 14.91 7.37
C LYS A 55 -20.24 13.49 7.11
N GLU A 56 -21.31 13.36 6.34
CA GLU A 56 -21.87 12.07 5.92
C GLU A 56 -21.37 11.68 4.53
N TYR A 57 -20.86 10.46 4.42
CA TYR A 57 -20.38 9.84 3.19
C TYR A 57 -21.32 8.69 2.84
N ARG A 58 -22.13 8.85 1.79
CA ARG A 58 -23.04 7.80 1.31
C ARG A 58 -22.29 6.93 0.30
N ILE A 59 -22.23 5.63 0.57
CA ILE A 59 -21.56 4.66 -0.32
C ILE A 59 -22.52 4.08 -1.38
N TYR A 60 -23.60 4.81 -1.65
CA TYR A 60 -24.62 4.51 -2.66
C TYR A 60 -25.08 5.81 -3.32
N THR A 61 -25.58 5.70 -4.55
CA THR A 61 -26.17 6.84 -5.27
C THR A 61 -27.67 6.72 -5.28
N LYS A 62 -28.39 7.80 -4.93
CA LYS A 62 -29.85 7.83 -5.01
C LYS A 62 -30.30 7.93 -6.46
N HIS A 63 -31.34 7.18 -6.81
CA HIS A 63 -32.02 7.25 -8.09
C HIS A 63 -33.53 7.44 -7.86
N LYS A 64 -34.28 7.80 -8.91
CA LYS A 64 -35.71 8.15 -8.80
C LYS A 64 -36.55 7.10 -8.03
N ASN A 65 -36.28 5.82 -8.24
CA ASN A 65 -37.08 4.70 -7.69
C ASN A 65 -36.24 3.71 -6.84
N GLY A 66 -35.01 4.07 -6.47
CA GLY A 66 -34.10 3.13 -5.83
C GLY A 66 -32.71 3.71 -5.58
N VAL A 67 -31.73 2.83 -5.47
CA VAL A 67 -30.33 3.19 -5.26
C VAL A 67 -29.40 2.39 -6.16
N LEU A 68 -28.29 3.00 -6.54
CA LEU A 68 -27.15 2.31 -7.12
C LEU A 68 -26.17 1.98 -6.00
N LEU A 69 -25.89 0.69 -5.83
CA LEU A 69 -24.93 0.16 -4.87
C LEU A 69 -23.76 -0.47 -5.64
N GLY A 70 -22.54 -0.29 -5.14
CA GLY A 70 -21.38 -1.02 -5.67
C GLY A 70 -21.57 -2.52 -5.48
N LYS A 71 -21.31 -3.31 -6.51
CA LYS A 71 -21.49 -4.78 -6.48
C LYS A 71 -20.62 -5.45 -5.42
N GLY A 72 -19.53 -4.81 -5.00
CA GLY A 72 -18.72 -5.26 -3.86
C GLY A 72 -19.51 -5.41 -2.56
N TYR A 73 -20.58 -4.62 -2.36
CA TYR A 73 -21.45 -4.72 -1.18
C TYR A 73 -22.64 -5.64 -1.33
N LEU A 74 -22.79 -6.31 -2.47
CA LEU A 74 -23.95 -7.14 -2.73
C LEU A 74 -24.12 -8.25 -1.68
N ASP A 75 -23.04 -8.98 -1.37
CA ASP A 75 -23.08 -10.06 -0.36
C ASP A 75 -23.51 -9.51 1.00
N LEU A 76 -22.87 -8.41 1.44
CA LEU A 76 -23.22 -7.76 2.70
C LEU A 76 -24.68 -7.30 2.73
N PHE A 77 -25.14 -6.67 1.64
CA PHE A 77 -26.50 -6.17 1.54
C PHE A 77 -27.52 -7.32 1.63
N ILE A 78 -27.28 -8.42 0.93
CA ILE A 78 -28.12 -9.63 0.99
C ILE A 78 -28.16 -10.18 2.41
N THR A 79 -27.00 -10.34 3.04
CA THR A 79 -26.91 -10.84 4.42
C THR A 79 -27.66 -9.95 5.41
N LEU A 80 -27.47 -8.63 5.35
CA LEU A 80 -28.18 -7.68 6.22
C LEU A 80 -29.69 -7.69 5.97
N ALA A 81 -30.15 -7.80 4.72
CA ALA A 81 -31.56 -7.94 4.40
C ALA A 81 -32.15 -9.24 4.96
N SER A 82 -31.46 -10.36 4.79
CA SER A 82 -31.88 -11.66 5.33
C SER A 82 -31.94 -11.67 6.86
N LEU A 83 -30.94 -11.09 7.55
CA LEU A 83 -30.94 -10.93 9.01
C LEU A 83 -32.09 -10.05 9.51
N ALA A 84 -32.49 -9.05 8.71
CA ALA A 84 -33.66 -8.22 9.00
C ALA A 84 -35.01 -8.87 8.64
N GLY A 85 -35.01 -10.09 8.11
CA GLY A 85 -36.23 -10.79 7.67
C GLY A 85 -36.86 -10.21 6.40
N ILE A 86 -36.08 -9.52 5.57
CA ILE A 86 -36.53 -8.88 4.33
C ILE A 86 -36.44 -9.89 3.18
N SER A 87 -37.50 -9.99 2.37
CA SER A 87 -37.50 -10.86 1.19
C SER A 87 -36.65 -10.23 0.08
N ILE A 88 -35.85 -11.05 -0.62
CA ILE A 88 -34.98 -10.61 -1.71
C ILE A 88 -35.40 -11.32 -2.98
N GLN A 89 -35.54 -10.54 -4.06
CA GLN A 89 -35.78 -11.07 -5.40
C GLN A 89 -34.73 -10.51 -6.37
N PHE A 90 -34.14 -11.41 -7.16
CA PHE A 90 -33.27 -11.03 -8.26
C PHE A 90 -34.11 -10.89 -9.53
N THR A 91 -34.19 -9.69 -10.08
CA THR A 91 -34.82 -9.49 -11.38
C THR A 91 -33.81 -9.80 -12.49
N ASN A 92 -34.24 -10.59 -13.48
CA ASN A 92 -33.39 -11.15 -14.55
C ASN A 92 -32.29 -12.09 -14.02
N SER A 93 -32.67 -13.14 -13.28
CA SER A 93 -31.77 -14.14 -12.68
C SER A 93 -30.81 -14.81 -13.68
N GLU A 94 -31.20 -14.96 -14.95
CA GLU A 94 -30.35 -15.53 -16.02
C GLU A 94 -29.10 -14.67 -16.30
N HIS A 95 -29.14 -13.37 -16.00
CA HIS A 95 -28.01 -12.45 -16.13
C HIS A 95 -27.29 -12.18 -14.81
N PHE A 96 -27.75 -12.77 -13.71
CA PHE A 96 -27.15 -12.65 -12.40
C PHE A 96 -26.26 -13.85 -12.08
N THR A 97 -25.41 -14.25 -13.04
CA THR A 97 -24.35 -15.22 -12.76
C THR A 97 -23.23 -14.50 -12.01
N ARG A 98 -22.73 -15.13 -10.94
CA ARG A 98 -21.48 -14.72 -10.31
C ARG A 98 -20.36 -15.28 -11.18
N PRO A 99 -19.65 -14.46 -11.97
CA PRO A 99 -18.59 -14.99 -12.80
C PRO A 99 -17.50 -15.53 -11.87
N ILE A 100 -17.09 -16.77 -12.09
CA ILE A 100 -15.98 -17.41 -11.37
C ILE A 100 -14.80 -17.41 -12.34
N LEU A 101 -13.64 -16.97 -11.86
CA LEU A 101 -12.39 -17.09 -12.59
C LEU A 101 -11.64 -18.29 -12.02
N SER A 102 -11.29 -19.25 -12.86
CA SER A 102 -10.50 -20.41 -12.44
C SER A 102 -9.05 -20.24 -12.84
N ILE A 103 -8.13 -20.61 -11.97
CA ILE A 103 -6.70 -20.66 -12.32
C ILE A 103 -6.48 -21.79 -13.32
N ASN A 104 -5.78 -21.50 -14.41
CA ASN A 104 -5.46 -22.48 -15.44
C ASN A 104 -4.46 -23.55 -14.94
N ASP A 105 -4.47 -24.71 -15.59
CA ASP A 105 -3.68 -25.88 -15.16
C ASP A 105 -2.19 -25.60 -15.09
N LYS A 106 -1.70 -24.77 -16.01
CA LYS A 106 -0.31 -24.33 -16.07
C LYS A 106 0.12 -23.60 -14.79
N TRP A 107 -0.64 -22.61 -14.36
CA TRP A 107 -0.32 -21.89 -13.13
C TRP A 107 -0.57 -22.73 -11.88
N ARG A 108 -1.52 -23.68 -11.93
CA ARG A 108 -1.65 -24.68 -10.86
C ARG A 108 -0.38 -25.51 -10.73
N GLU A 109 0.22 -25.96 -11.82
CA GLU A 109 1.48 -26.71 -11.82
C GLU A 109 2.66 -25.85 -11.31
N ILE A 110 2.80 -24.62 -11.83
CA ILE A 110 3.89 -23.69 -11.42
C ILE A 110 3.82 -23.38 -9.93
N LEU A 111 2.64 -23.02 -9.43
CA LEU A 111 2.44 -22.69 -8.02
C LEU A 111 2.56 -23.94 -7.14
N SER A 112 2.15 -25.11 -7.60
CA SER A 112 2.27 -26.33 -6.79
C SER A 112 3.69 -26.90 -6.71
N ASN A 113 4.64 -26.36 -7.49
CA ASN A 113 6.02 -26.84 -7.52
C ASN A 113 6.88 -26.13 -6.45
N PRO A 114 7.31 -26.84 -5.38
CA PRO A 114 8.07 -26.25 -4.28
C PRO A 114 9.48 -25.80 -4.67
N ASP A 115 10.08 -26.42 -5.69
CA ASP A 115 11.41 -26.05 -6.22
C ASP A 115 11.36 -24.71 -6.98
N ARG A 116 10.17 -24.31 -7.43
CA ARG A 116 9.93 -23.01 -8.08
C ARG A 116 9.41 -21.98 -7.09
N ILE A 117 8.46 -22.35 -6.25
CA ILE A 117 7.78 -21.45 -5.31
C ILE A 117 7.51 -22.20 -4.00
N VAL A 118 8.32 -21.89 -2.98
CA VAL A 118 8.34 -22.58 -1.67
C VAL A 118 6.98 -22.64 -0.98
N GLU A 119 6.11 -21.63 -1.16
CA GLU A 119 4.77 -21.55 -0.54
C GLU A 119 3.63 -21.68 -1.57
N GLY A 120 3.92 -22.06 -2.81
CA GLY A 120 2.99 -21.84 -3.91
C GLY A 120 1.70 -22.69 -3.83
N LYS A 121 1.73 -23.87 -3.20
CA LYS A 121 0.52 -24.66 -2.94
C LYS A 121 -0.45 -23.91 -2.01
N THR A 122 0.05 -23.36 -0.92
CA THR A 122 -0.74 -22.55 0.02
C THR A 122 -1.23 -21.26 -0.65
N GLN A 123 -0.40 -20.62 -1.47
CA GLN A 123 -0.81 -19.45 -2.26
C GLN A 123 -1.96 -19.80 -3.22
N LEU A 124 -1.90 -20.95 -3.88
CA LEU A 124 -2.92 -21.43 -4.81
C LEU A 124 -4.23 -21.77 -4.09
N GLU A 125 -4.17 -22.43 -2.92
CA GLU A 125 -5.34 -22.72 -2.09
C GLU A 125 -6.04 -21.42 -1.66
N ASN A 126 -5.27 -20.49 -1.08
CA ASN A 126 -5.76 -19.18 -0.65
C ASN A 126 -6.36 -18.34 -1.78
N LEU A 127 -5.77 -18.42 -2.97
CA LEU A 127 -6.28 -17.77 -4.16
C LEU A 127 -7.56 -18.45 -4.67
N THR A 128 -7.59 -19.78 -4.75
CA THR A 128 -8.78 -20.54 -5.19
C THR A 128 -9.98 -20.24 -4.29
N THR A 129 -9.79 -20.27 -2.97
CA THR A 129 -10.82 -19.89 -2.00
C THR A 129 -11.32 -18.45 -2.23
N ALA A 130 -10.44 -17.51 -2.60
CA ALA A 130 -10.87 -16.14 -2.89
C ALA A 130 -11.76 -16.04 -4.15
N LEU A 131 -11.52 -16.91 -5.14
CA LEU A 131 -12.20 -16.89 -6.44
C LEU A 131 -13.57 -17.58 -6.42
N ASP A 132 -13.78 -18.55 -5.52
CA ASP A 132 -14.99 -19.38 -5.47
C ASP A 132 -16.27 -18.62 -5.11
N TYR A 133 -16.17 -17.43 -4.50
CA TYR A 133 -17.33 -16.69 -4.00
C TYR A 133 -17.86 -15.61 -4.95
N SER A 134 -16.98 -15.00 -5.76
CA SER A 134 -17.32 -13.90 -6.67
C SER A 134 -16.18 -13.46 -7.59
N GLY A 135 -16.53 -12.87 -8.73
CA GLY A 135 -15.59 -12.12 -9.57
C GLY A 135 -14.97 -10.88 -8.90
N LEU A 136 -15.47 -10.48 -7.72
CA LEU A 136 -14.94 -9.36 -6.95
C LEU A 136 -14.30 -9.87 -5.66
N GLY A 137 -13.12 -9.38 -5.30
CA GLY A 137 -12.57 -9.64 -3.97
C GLY A 137 -11.44 -8.69 -3.57
N PHE A 138 -11.33 -8.43 -2.27
CA PHE A 138 -10.12 -7.87 -1.68
C PHE A 138 -9.28 -9.02 -1.09
N LEU A 139 -8.10 -9.24 -1.64
CA LEU A 139 -7.14 -10.25 -1.21
C LEU A 139 -6.06 -9.58 -0.37
N LYS A 140 -6.12 -9.83 0.93
CA LYS A 140 -5.11 -9.35 1.87
C LYS A 140 -4.03 -10.42 1.99
N PHE A 141 -2.92 -10.16 1.33
CA PHE A 141 -1.70 -10.95 1.43
C PHE A 141 -0.59 -10.08 2.00
N VAL A 142 0.24 -10.60 2.90
CA VAL A 142 1.44 -9.87 3.30
C VAL A 142 2.37 -9.61 2.11
N THR A 143 3.16 -8.55 2.22
CA THR A 143 4.23 -8.29 1.25
C THR A 143 5.28 -9.39 1.30
N GLY A 144 5.81 -9.78 0.15
CA GLY A 144 6.68 -10.95 0.00
C GLY A 144 5.94 -12.27 -0.31
N TYR A 145 4.61 -12.34 -0.12
CA TYR A 145 3.78 -13.53 -0.36
C TYR A 145 3.57 -13.90 -1.85
N GLY A 146 4.40 -13.41 -2.77
CA GLY A 146 4.23 -13.71 -4.20
C GLY A 146 2.96 -13.13 -4.84
N LYS A 147 2.45 -11.98 -4.36
CA LYS A 147 1.23 -11.35 -4.89
C LYS A 147 1.26 -11.15 -6.40
N THR A 148 2.40 -10.73 -6.94
CA THR A 148 2.50 -10.48 -8.36
C THR A 148 2.43 -11.77 -9.16
N GLU A 149 2.98 -12.90 -8.68
CA GLU A 149 2.79 -14.21 -9.31
C GLU A 149 1.32 -14.60 -9.31
N LEU A 150 0.59 -14.35 -8.22
CA LEU A 150 -0.85 -14.59 -8.16
C LEU A 150 -1.62 -13.70 -9.14
N GLN A 151 -1.24 -12.42 -9.25
CA GLN A 151 -1.82 -11.51 -10.25
C GLN A 151 -1.51 -11.96 -11.68
N ILE A 152 -0.29 -12.44 -11.96
CA ILE A 152 0.10 -12.99 -13.26
C ILE A 152 -0.67 -14.28 -13.55
N ALA A 153 -0.89 -15.14 -12.56
CA ALA A 153 -1.70 -16.34 -12.69
C ALA A 153 -3.16 -16.00 -13.07
N LEU A 154 -3.76 -14.99 -12.42
CA LEU A 154 -5.10 -14.50 -12.76
C LEU A 154 -5.15 -13.88 -14.15
N LEU A 155 -4.17 -13.04 -14.49
CA LEU A 155 -4.02 -12.43 -15.81
C LEU A 155 -3.99 -13.51 -16.90
N SER A 156 -3.11 -14.50 -16.75
CA SER A 156 -2.95 -15.61 -17.68
C SER A 156 -4.26 -16.40 -17.84
N SER A 157 -4.89 -16.72 -16.72
CA SER A 157 -6.12 -17.52 -16.71
C SER A 157 -7.28 -16.77 -17.37
N TYR A 158 -7.37 -15.45 -17.16
CA TYR A 158 -8.38 -14.62 -17.79
C TYR A 158 -8.16 -14.50 -19.30
N LEU A 159 -6.93 -14.19 -19.74
CA LEU A 159 -6.60 -14.06 -21.17
C LEU A 159 -6.86 -15.34 -21.98
N GLN A 160 -6.75 -16.51 -21.34
CA GLN A 160 -7.04 -17.80 -21.96
C GLN A 160 -8.54 -18.08 -22.11
N SER A 161 -9.39 -17.50 -21.26
CA SER A 161 -10.81 -17.85 -21.15
C SER A 161 -11.76 -16.72 -21.55
N HIS A 162 -11.25 -15.51 -21.78
CA HIS A 162 -12.05 -14.32 -22.03
C HIS A 162 -11.38 -13.40 -23.06
N ASP A 163 -12.20 -12.67 -23.82
CA ASP A 163 -11.75 -11.72 -24.86
C ASP A 163 -11.64 -10.27 -24.37
N GLY A 164 -12.13 -9.97 -23.16
CA GLY A 164 -12.09 -8.62 -22.59
C GLY A 164 -10.66 -8.11 -22.36
N ASN A 165 -10.54 -6.79 -22.21
CA ASN A 165 -9.27 -6.16 -21.86
C ASN A 165 -8.95 -6.35 -20.37
N VAL A 166 -7.67 -6.30 -20.05
CA VAL A 166 -7.15 -6.39 -18.69
C VAL A 166 -6.46 -5.10 -18.30
N MET A 167 -6.91 -4.50 -17.20
CA MET A 167 -6.27 -3.32 -16.62
C MET A 167 -5.60 -3.69 -15.30
N ILE A 168 -4.30 -3.45 -15.21
CA ILE A 168 -3.53 -3.60 -13.98
C ILE A 168 -3.33 -2.21 -13.38
N MET A 169 -3.88 -1.95 -12.20
CA MET A 169 -3.78 -0.65 -11.54
C MET A 169 -2.64 -0.64 -10.53
N VAL A 170 -1.75 0.35 -10.62
CA VAL A 170 -0.56 0.46 -9.74
C VAL A 170 -0.32 1.91 -9.30
N PRO A 171 0.15 2.18 -8.07
CA PRO A 171 0.31 3.54 -7.56
C PRO A 171 1.58 4.24 -8.02
N THR A 172 2.60 3.52 -8.49
CA THR A 172 3.87 4.10 -8.95
C THR A 172 4.38 3.44 -10.23
N SER A 173 5.25 4.15 -10.97
CA SER A 173 5.94 3.57 -12.13
C SER A 173 6.92 2.47 -11.73
N VAL A 174 7.47 2.50 -10.51
CA VAL A 174 8.40 1.47 -10.02
C VAL A 174 7.68 0.13 -9.86
N ILE A 175 6.45 0.14 -9.33
CA ILE A 175 5.62 -1.07 -9.25
C ILE A 175 5.25 -1.55 -10.66
N ALA A 176 4.93 -0.63 -11.57
CA ALA A 176 4.66 -0.98 -12.97
C ALA A 176 5.85 -1.70 -13.62
N ASP A 177 7.06 -1.13 -13.48
CA ASP A 177 8.29 -1.68 -14.05
C ASP A 177 8.60 -3.06 -13.43
N ASN A 178 8.51 -3.20 -12.11
CA ASN A 178 8.68 -4.48 -11.40
C ASN A 178 7.67 -5.54 -11.84
N PHE A 179 6.40 -5.16 -12.08
CA PHE A 179 5.37 -6.07 -12.57
C PHE A 179 5.75 -6.60 -13.96
N VAL A 180 6.18 -5.73 -14.87
CA VAL A 180 6.58 -6.14 -16.22
C VAL A 180 7.82 -7.02 -16.18
N GLU A 181 8.80 -6.71 -15.33
CA GLU A 181 9.97 -7.57 -15.18
C GLU A 181 9.60 -8.96 -14.64
N ARG A 182 8.68 -9.05 -13.68
CA ARG A 182 8.14 -10.33 -13.21
C ARG A 182 7.39 -11.07 -14.30
N LEU A 183 6.57 -10.37 -15.07
CA LEU A 183 5.86 -10.93 -16.22
C LEU A 183 6.83 -11.52 -17.24
N ASN A 184 7.88 -10.77 -17.59
CA ASN A 184 8.89 -11.16 -18.57
C ASN A 184 9.75 -12.34 -18.09
N ARG A 185 9.97 -12.50 -16.77
CA ARG A 185 10.69 -13.64 -16.20
C ARG A 185 10.01 -14.97 -16.46
N TRP A 186 8.67 -14.99 -16.44
CA TRP A 186 7.92 -16.17 -16.82
C TRP A 186 7.89 -16.34 -18.34
N GLY A 187 7.92 -15.24 -19.11
CA GLY A 187 8.03 -15.26 -20.57
C GLY A 187 6.67 -15.28 -21.28
N GLU A 188 6.60 -14.69 -22.48
CA GLU A 188 5.36 -14.53 -23.25
C GLU A 188 4.64 -15.87 -23.51
N GLU A 189 5.41 -16.89 -23.84
CA GLU A 189 4.95 -18.27 -24.06
C GLU A 189 4.43 -18.93 -22.76
N GLN A 190 4.92 -18.50 -21.59
CA GLN A 190 4.48 -19.07 -20.32
C GLN A 190 3.23 -18.41 -19.74
N VAL A 191 3.00 -17.13 -19.98
CA VAL A 191 1.85 -16.41 -19.39
C VAL A 191 0.58 -16.54 -20.27
N GLY A 192 0.64 -17.25 -21.40
CA GLY A 192 -0.51 -17.31 -22.33
C GLY A 192 -0.73 -15.99 -23.07
N VAL A 193 0.29 -15.14 -23.05
CA VAL A 193 0.35 -13.87 -23.75
C VAL A 193 0.88 -14.21 -25.15
N ASN A 194 0.08 -14.93 -25.93
CA ASN A 194 0.45 -15.40 -27.28
C ASN A 194 0.53 -14.21 -28.25
N GLY A 195 1.62 -13.43 -28.16
CA GLY A 195 1.86 -12.23 -28.98
C GLY A 195 1.13 -10.96 -28.51
N GLU A 196 0.36 -11.03 -27.41
CA GLU A 196 -0.30 -9.86 -26.81
C GLU A 196 0.73 -8.93 -26.17
N LYS A 197 0.94 -7.74 -26.73
CA LYS A 197 1.87 -6.79 -26.12
C LYS A 197 1.26 -6.22 -24.83
N VAL A 198 2.07 -6.10 -23.78
CA VAL A 198 1.66 -5.41 -22.55
C VAL A 198 2.09 -3.95 -22.61
N GLY A 199 1.13 -3.03 -22.56
CA GLY A 199 1.42 -1.60 -22.53
C GLY A 199 1.89 -1.13 -21.16
N LYS A 200 2.98 -0.36 -21.11
CA LYS A 200 3.50 0.22 -19.85
C LYS A 200 2.90 1.59 -19.54
N TYR A 201 3.04 2.01 -18.29
CA TYR A 201 2.60 3.30 -17.80
C TYR A 201 3.10 4.51 -18.65
N LYS A 202 2.23 5.52 -18.80
CA LYS A 202 2.44 6.89 -19.32
C LYS A 202 2.80 7.01 -20.80
N ASN A 203 3.93 6.46 -21.22
CA ASN A 203 4.46 6.62 -22.58
C ASN A 203 4.19 5.40 -23.48
N ASP A 204 3.72 4.29 -22.90
CA ASP A 204 3.59 3.01 -23.60
C ASP A 204 2.20 2.37 -23.40
N PHE A 205 1.26 3.13 -22.81
CA PHE A 205 -0.14 2.72 -22.82
C PHE A 205 -0.57 2.79 -24.27
N ASN A 206 -1.08 1.66 -24.75
CA ASN A 206 -1.47 1.50 -26.12
C ASN A 206 -2.88 0.88 -26.14
N PRO A 207 -3.89 1.57 -26.68
CA PRO A 207 -5.23 1.02 -26.80
C PRO A 207 -5.29 -0.21 -27.73
N ALA A 208 -4.26 -0.47 -28.54
CA ALA A 208 -4.15 -1.71 -29.32
C ALA A 208 -3.75 -2.93 -28.48
N HIS A 209 -3.24 -2.73 -27.26
CA HIS A 209 -2.86 -3.82 -26.37
C HIS A 209 -4.05 -4.27 -25.52
N ARG A 210 -4.27 -5.58 -25.38
CA ARG A 210 -5.31 -6.10 -24.47
C ARG A 210 -4.97 -5.91 -22.99
N VAL A 211 -3.69 -5.81 -22.66
CA VAL A 211 -3.20 -5.63 -21.29
C VAL A 211 -2.52 -4.27 -21.16
N ASN A 212 -3.00 -3.44 -20.25
CA ASN A 212 -2.36 -2.16 -19.94
C ASN A 212 -2.16 -1.98 -18.42
N ILE A 213 -0.96 -1.55 -18.04
CA ILE A 213 -0.64 -1.14 -16.66
C ILE A 213 -0.91 0.35 -16.50
N VAL A 214 -1.81 0.70 -15.59
CA VAL A 214 -2.37 2.04 -15.43
C VAL A 214 -2.07 2.56 -14.03
N ASN A 215 -1.41 3.72 -13.98
CA ASN A 215 -1.44 4.57 -12.79
C ASN A 215 -2.62 5.54 -12.92
N PRO A 216 -3.66 5.47 -12.08
CA PRO A 216 -4.90 6.21 -12.33
C PRO A 216 -4.72 7.72 -12.35
N THR A 217 -3.94 8.27 -11.41
CA THR A 217 -3.67 9.71 -11.34
C THR A 217 -2.91 10.22 -12.56
N GLY A 218 -1.88 9.49 -13.00
CA GLY A 218 -1.08 9.85 -14.17
C GLY A 218 -1.84 9.67 -15.48
N PHE A 219 -2.67 8.63 -15.58
CA PHE A 219 -3.46 8.32 -16.76
C PHE A 219 -4.49 9.41 -17.05
N LEU A 220 -5.25 9.85 -16.04
CA LEU A 220 -6.26 10.91 -16.17
C LEU A 220 -5.68 12.28 -16.58
N ARG A 221 -4.36 12.46 -16.50
CA ARG A 221 -3.66 13.70 -16.88
C ARG A 221 -3.07 13.66 -18.29
N ARG A 222 -3.25 12.57 -19.04
CA ARG A 222 -2.68 12.42 -20.39
C ARG A 222 -3.44 13.29 -21.40
N LYS A 223 -2.74 13.76 -22.44
CA LYS A 223 -3.34 14.56 -23.53
C LYS A 223 -4.39 13.79 -24.30
N ASN A 224 -4.12 12.51 -24.62
CA ASN A 224 -5.01 11.65 -25.41
C ASN A 224 -5.80 10.70 -24.50
N VAL A 225 -6.32 11.19 -23.38
CA VAL A 225 -7.06 10.35 -22.41
C VAL A 225 -8.29 9.69 -23.03
N GLY A 226 -8.93 10.33 -24.02
CA GLY A 226 -10.17 9.86 -24.66
C GLY A 226 -10.08 8.45 -25.25
N GLU A 227 -9.04 8.14 -26.04
CA GLU A 227 -8.83 6.78 -26.59
C GLU A 227 -8.70 5.73 -25.49
N GLY A 228 -8.01 6.09 -24.40
CA GLY A 228 -7.87 5.21 -23.26
C GLY A 228 -9.17 5.00 -22.48
N LEU A 229 -10.05 6.01 -22.39
CA LEU A 229 -11.37 5.87 -21.78
C LEU A 229 -12.29 4.99 -22.63
N GLU A 230 -12.19 5.05 -23.95
CA GLU A 230 -12.92 4.13 -24.84
C GLU A 230 -12.41 2.69 -24.66
N TRP A 231 -11.08 2.49 -24.61
CA TRP A 231 -10.47 1.18 -24.33
C TRP A 231 -10.91 0.60 -22.97
N MET A 232 -11.17 1.44 -21.96
CA MET A 232 -11.66 1.01 -20.64
C MET A 232 -13.04 0.38 -20.70
N LYS A 233 -13.88 0.73 -21.68
CA LYS A 233 -15.24 0.16 -21.80
C LYS A 233 -15.20 -1.35 -22.08
N SER A 234 -14.16 -1.86 -22.72
CA SER A 234 -13.98 -3.30 -22.97
C SER A 234 -13.17 -4.02 -21.89
N VAL A 235 -12.78 -3.34 -20.80
CA VAL A 235 -12.09 -3.97 -19.67
C VAL A 235 -13.07 -4.89 -18.93
N GLY A 236 -12.72 -6.18 -18.89
CA GLY A 236 -13.47 -7.20 -18.16
C GLY A 236 -12.76 -7.70 -16.90
N LEU A 237 -11.43 -7.49 -16.79
CA LEU A 237 -10.64 -7.79 -15.60
C LEU A 237 -9.85 -6.56 -15.13
N ILE A 238 -9.96 -6.26 -13.84
CA ILE A 238 -9.11 -5.29 -13.14
C ILE A 238 -8.32 -5.99 -12.04
N LEU A 239 -6.99 -5.83 -12.09
CA LEU A 239 -6.08 -6.27 -11.04
C LEU A 239 -5.50 -5.02 -10.36
N ALA A 240 -5.97 -4.69 -9.17
CA ALA A 240 -5.51 -3.51 -8.42
C ALA A 240 -4.40 -3.92 -7.44
N ASP A 241 -3.15 -3.57 -7.73
CA ASP A 241 -2.05 -3.72 -6.78
C ASP A 241 -1.98 -2.52 -5.83
N GLU A 242 -1.60 -2.76 -4.58
CA GLU A 242 -1.74 -1.78 -3.49
C GLU A 242 -3.16 -1.18 -3.42
N ALA A 243 -4.15 -2.07 -3.44
CA ALA A 243 -5.58 -1.77 -3.52
C ALA A 243 -6.13 -0.86 -2.40
N HIS A 244 -5.34 -0.58 -1.35
CA HIS A 244 -5.66 0.44 -0.36
C HIS A 244 -5.80 1.85 -0.98
N HIS A 245 -5.23 2.09 -2.17
CA HIS A 245 -5.41 3.31 -2.95
C HIS A 245 -6.76 3.42 -3.69
N LEU A 246 -7.58 2.36 -3.76
CA LEU A 246 -8.89 2.38 -4.44
C LEU A 246 -9.86 3.42 -3.87
N SER A 247 -9.63 3.86 -2.63
CA SER A 247 -10.36 4.96 -1.99
C SER A 247 -10.09 6.33 -2.61
N ALA A 248 -9.04 6.49 -3.42
CA ALA A 248 -8.73 7.75 -4.04
C ALA A 248 -9.67 8.05 -5.22
N ASP A 249 -10.15 9.31 -5.33
CA ASP A 249 -11.03 9.75 -6.42
C ASP A 249 -10.50 9.39 -7.82
N SER A 250 -9.18 9.47 -8.03
CA SER A 250 -8.59 9.12 -9.33
C SER A 250 -8.72 7.63 -9.68
N TRP A 251 -8.65 6.74 -8.69
CA TRP A 251 -8.82 5.30 -8.89
C TRP A 251 -10.28 4.99 -9.20
N MET A 252 -11.20 5.56 -8.42
CA MET A 252 -12.63 5.42 -8.67
C MET A 252 -13.04 5.90 -10.04
N LYS A 253 -12.59 7.10 -10.45
CA LYS A 253 -12.90 7.63 -11.77
C LYS A 253 -12.47 6.67 -12.88
N VAL A 254 -11.30 6.04 -12.76
CA VAL A 254 -10.86 5.04 -13.74
C VAL A 254 -11.76 3.80 -13.74
N VAL A 255 -12.12 3.27 -12.57
CA VAL A 255 -13.04 2.11 -12.45
C VAL A 255 -14.43 2.43 -13.00
N ASP A 256 -14.96 3.63 -12.74
CA ASP A 256 -16.29 4.06 -13.21
C ASP A 256 -16.39 4.11 -14.75
N HIS A 257 -15.28 4.26 -15.47
CA HIS A 257 -15.26 4.18 -16.95
C HIS A 257 -15.22 2.73 -17.47
N CYS A 258 -15.01 1.75 -16.59
CA CYS A 258 -14.94 0.34 -16.96
C CYS A 258 -16.33 -0.31 -16.80
N ASN A 259 -17.13 -0.23 -17.86
CA ASN A 259 -18.53 -0.64 -17.83
C ASN A 259 -18.74 -2.16 -17.81
N ASN A 260 -17.78 -2.92 -18.37
CA ASN A 260 -17.90 -4.36 -18.58
C ASN A 260 -17.09 -5.22 -17.60
N VAL A 261 -16.70 -4.66 -16.45
CA VAL A 261 -15.87 -5.37 -15.46
C VAL A 261 -16.68 -6.47 -14.80
N ASP A 262 -16.35 -7.71 -15.16
CA ASP A 262 -16.87 -8.92 -14.53
C ASP A 262 -15.98 -9.36 -13.36
N TYR A 263 -14.67 -9.05 -13.45
CA TYR A 263 -13.66 -9.43 -12.46
C TYR A 263 -12.87 -8.22 -11.93
N LEU A 264 -12.81 -8.04 -10.62
CA LEU A 264 -12.02 -7.00 -9.97
C LEU A 264 -11.41 -7.52 -8.67
N TYR A 265 -10.09 -7.67 -8.67
CA TYR A 265 -9.34 -8.18 -7.54
C TYR A 265 -8.37 -7.14 -7.01
N GLY A 266 -8.54 -6.77 -5.74
CA GLY A 266 -7.65 -5.84 -5.05
C GLY A 266 -6.64 -6.59 -4.19
N PHE A 267 -5.35 -6.32 -4.38
CA PHE A 267 -4.25 -6.91 -3.61
C PHE A 267 -3.62 -5.85 -2.71
N SER A 268 -3.48 -6.12 -1.42
CA SER A 268 -2.78 -5.21 -0.50
C SER A 268 -2.24 -5.93 0.73
N GLY A 269 -1.11 -5.45 1.26
CA GLY A 269 -0.53 -5.93 2.53
C GLY A 269 -1.14 -5.26 3.75
N THR A 270 -1.70 -4.07 3.53
CA THR A 270 -2.41 -3.30 4.54
C THR A 270 -3.76 -2.93 3.97
N PRO A 271 -4.88 -3.54 4.40
CA PRO A 271 -6.15 -2.85 4.28
C PRO A 271 -5.99 -1.56 5.09
N ALA A 272 -6.39 -0.45 4.50
CA ALA A 272 -6.21 0.90 5.03
C ALA A 272 -6.18 0.98 6.57
N THR A 273 -5.04 1.38 7.14
CA THR A 273 -4.88 2.09 8.43
C THR A 273 -5.69 1.68 9.67
N GLU A 274 -6.33 0.53 9.72
CA GLU A 274 -7.16 0.13 10.87
C GLU A 274 -6.70 -1.25 11.33
N ARG A 275 -6.19 -1.29 12.57
CA ARG A 275 -6.07 -2.56 13.25
C ARG A 275 -7.47 -3.06 13.54
N HIS A 276 -7.60 -4.37 13.39
CA HIS A 276 -8.74 -5.17 13.79
C HIS A 276 -9.86 -5.16 12.76
N LEU A 277 -9.94 -6.31 12.08
CA LEU A 277 -10.97 -6.76 11.16
C LEU A 277 -10.84 -6.15 9.75
N ALA A 278 -10.03 -6.83 8.94
CA ALA A 278 -10.37 -6.94 7.53
C ALA A 278 -11.87 -7.33 7.46
N PRO A 279 -12.76 -6.51 6.89
CA PRO A 279 -14.19 -6.74 6.97
C PRO A 279 -14.54 -7.95 6.09
N THR A 280 -14.47 -9.12 6.68
CA THR A 280 -15.01 -10.37 6.13
C THR A 280 -16.51 -10.41 6.42
N LEU A 281 -17.25 -11.22 5.67
CA LEU A 281 -18.68 -11.36 5.94
C LEU A 281 -18.94 -11.95 7.34
N ASP A 282 -18.14 -12.94 7.74
CA ASP A 282 -18.27 -13.59 9.04
C ASP A 282 -17.95 -12.65 10.20
N SER A 283 -16.88 -11.85 10.07
CA SER A 283 -16.54 -10.86 11.11
C SER A 283 -17.68 -9.87 11.31
N ILE A 284 -18.26 -9.37 10.21
CA ILE A 284 -19.40 -8.44 10.22
C ILE A 284 -20.62 -9.05 10.93
N ILE A 285 -20.91 -10.32 10.65
CA ILE A 285 -22.03 -11.02 11.30
C ILE A 285 -21.78 -11.16 12.81
N LEU A 286 -20.57 -11.49 13.21
CA LEU A 286 -20.20 -11.73 14.61
C LEU A 286 -20.11 -10.44 15.43
N ASP A 287 -19.55 -9.38 14.87
CA ASP A 287 -19.33 -8.10 15.57
C ASP A 287 -20.47 -7.09 15.37
N GLY A 288 -21.39 -7.35 14.43
CA GLY A 288 -22.47 -6.45 14.06
C GLY A 288 -22.01 -5.17 13.35
N SER A 289 -20.76 -5.12 12.90
CA SER A 289 -20.17 -4.00 12.19
C SER A 289 -20.75 -3.86 10.79
N SER A 290 -20.63 -2.66 10.22
CA SER A 290 -21.06 -2.39 8.85
C SER A 290 -20.29 -1.18 8.33
N PRO A 291 -20.42 -0.81 7.03
CA PRO A 291 -19.69 0.31 6.48
C PRO A 291 -19.83 1.61 7.28
N LYS A 292 -20.96 1.84 7.97
CA LYS A 292 -21.18 2.97 8.88
C LYS A 292 -20.10 3.12 9.97
N ASP A 293 -19.46 2.01 10.36
CA ASP A 293 -18.48 1.89 11.44
C ASP A 293 -17.03 1.97 10.92
N TRP A 294 -16.84 2.05 9.60
CA TRP A 294 -15.53 2.03 8.96
C TRP A 294 -15.04 3.43 8.60
N THR A 295 -13.75 3.58 8.29
CA THR A 295 -13.31 4.82 7.62
C THR A 295 -13.96 4.99 6.24
N PRO A 296 -14.21 6.24 5.79
CA PRO A 296 -14.75 6.48 4.45
C PRO A 296 -13.91 5.84 3.34
N ASN A 297 -12.59 5.84 3.50
CA ASN A 297 -11.67 5.26 2.53
C ASN A 297 -11.84 3.73 2.42
N LEU A 298 -11.89 3.03 3.55
CA LEU A 298 -12.12 1.58 3.56
C LEU A 298 -13.48 1.24 2.95
N ALA A 299 -14.53 1.96 3.37
CA ALA A 299 -15.86 1.75 2.85
C ALA A 299 -15.96 1.98 1.33
N GLN A 300 -15.24 2.96 0.81
CA GLN A 300 -15.19 3.25 -0.62
C GLN A 300 -14.43 2.17 -1.40
N ALA A 301 -13.29 1.69 -0.89
CA ALA A 301 -12.51 0.62 -1.54
C ALA A 301 -13.30 -0.70 -1.61
N MET A 302 -13.98 -1.07 -0.52
CA MET A 302 -14.81 -2.28 -0.43
C MET A 302 -16.06 -2.21 -1.33
N SER A 303 -16.54 -1.00 -1.67
CA SER A 303 -17.65 -0.84 -2.63
C SER A 303 -17.30 -1.34 -4.03
N ILE A 304 -16.00 -1.26 -4.38
CA ILE A 304 -15.44 -1.62 -5.69
C ILE A 304 -14.98 -3.08 -5.70
N THR A 305 -14.15 -3.45 -4.73
CA THR A 305 -13.52 -4.79 -4.63
C THR A 305 -14.38 -5.82 -3.96
N GLY A 306 -15.36 -5.41 -3.18
CA GLY A 306 -16.04 -6.29 -2.24
C GLY A 306 -15.24 -6.53 -0.97
N LEU A 307 -15.88 -7.28 -0.06
CA LEU A 307 -15.33 -7.63 1.24
C LEU A 307 -14.01 -8.41 1.14
N VAL A 308 -13.27 -8.44 2.24
CA VAL A 308 -12.05 -9.24 2.30
C VAL A 308 -12.41 -10.73 2.22
N LYS A 309 -11.88 -11.41 1.19
CA LYS A 309 -12.14 -12.84 0.95
C LYS A 309 -11.06 -13.73 1.55
N THR A 310 -9.81 -13.27 1.50
CA THR A 310 -8.67 -13.96 2.07
C THR A 310 -7.84 -12.98 2.89
N ASN A 311 -7.49 -13.40 4.11
CA ASN A 311 -6.62 -12.67 5.02
C ASN A 311 -5.45 -13.57 5.41
N VAL A 312 -4.40 -13.55 4.60
CA VAL A 312 -3.10 -14.06 5.02
C VAL A 312 -2.41 -12.93 5.75
N SER A 313 -2.69 -12.83 7.06
CA SER A 313 -1.77 -12.16 7.97
C SER A 313 -0.49 -12.98 8.03
N GLY A 314 0.65 -12.31 8.00
CA GLY A 314 1.91 -13.01 8.11
C GLY A 314 2.01 -13.55 9.51
N GLU A 315 1.85 -14.86 9.70
CA GLU A 315 2.37 -15.52 10.91
C GLU A 315 3.88 -15.21 11.07
N HIS A 316 4.57 -14.91 9.97
CA HIS A 316 5.93 -14.36 9.96
C HIS A 316 6.08 -12.94 10.53
N LEU A 317 5.03 -12.13 10.63
CA LEU A 317 5.05 -10.86 11.36
C LEU A 317 4.76 -11.08 12.84
N ASP A 318 3.87 -12.01 13.16
CA ASP A 318 3.50 -12.39 14.54
C ASP A 318 4.60 -13.17 15.27
N SER A 319 5.60 -13.72 14.56
CA SER A 319 6.80 -14.33 15.15
C SER A 319 8.04 -13.41 15.14
N LYS A 320 7.99 -12.27 14.45
CA LYS A 320 9.16 -11.43 14.21
C LYS A 320 9.51 -10.56 15.40
N LYS A 321 10.68 -10.80 15.98
CA LYS A 321 11.19 -9.99 17.09
C LYS A 321 11.62 -8.63 16.58
N VAL A 322 11.09 -7.58 17.17
CA VAL A 322 11.49 -6.19 16.89
C VAL A 322 12.21 -5.61 18.10
N LYS A 323 13.37 -5.00 17.87
CA LYS A 323 14.08 -4.21 18.87
C LYS A 323 13.91 -2.73 18.55
N ILE A 324 13.60 -1.94 19.56
CA ILE A 324 13.46 -0.49 19.45
C ILE A 324 14.78 0.15 19.86
N GLU A 325 15.32 0.98 19.00
CA GLU A 325 16.55 1.72 19.28
C GLU A 325 16.35 3.22 19.08
N ILE A 326 16.82 4.03 20.04
CA ILE A 326 16.54 5.46 20.07
C ILE A 326 17.86 6.23 20.07
N LEU A 327 18.16 6.93 18.98
CA LEU A 327 19.26 7.88 18.90
C LEU A 327 18.80 9.22 19.47
N THR A 328 19.27 9.57 20.67
CA THR A 328 18.91 10.83 21.34
C THR A 328 20.08 11.80 21.41
N GLY A 329 19.85 13.06 21.05
CA GLY A 329 20.88 14.09 21.06
C GLY A 329 20.28 15.45 20.71
N LYS A 330 21.05 16.52 20.88
CA LYS A 330 20.67 17.85 20.39
C LYS A 330 21.27 18.01 19.00
N TYR A 331 20.48 17.75 17.96
CA TYR A 331 20.98 17.72 16.58
C TYR A 331 20.72 19.00 15.83
N SER A 332 19.56 19.62 16.05
CA SER A 332 19.21 20.89 15.42
C SER A 332 18.96 21.99 16.43
N ASN A 333 19.18 23.23 16.00
CA ASN A 333 18.62 24.42 16.62
C ASN A 333 17.62 25.00 15.62
N ILE A 334 16.33 24.96 15.94
CA ILE A 334 15.30 25.55 15.10
C ILE A 334 15.15 27.03 15.44
N PRO A 335 15.24 27.94 14.44
CA PRO A 335 14.91 29.34 14.63
C PRO A 335 13.49 29.52 15.15
N ASP A 336 13.24 30.55 15.97
CA ASP A 336 11.91 30.84 16.51
C ASP A 336 10.85 31.01 15.42
N SER A 337 11.22 31.54 14.25
CA SER A 337 10.34 31.69 13.07
C SER A 337 9.79 30.37 12.55
N ASP A 338 10.52 29.28 12.76
CA ASP A 338 10.23 27.98 12.14
C ASP A 338 9.61 27.02 13.18
N LYS A 339 9.49 27.46 14.43
CA LYS A 339 8.82 26.74 15.53
C LYS A 339 7.33 26.58 15.23
N GLY A 340 6.98 25.43 14.66
CA GLY A 340 5.61 25.06 14.30
C GLY A 340 5.50 24.44 12.91
N HIS A 341 6.50 24.66 12.06
CA HIS A 341 6.55 24.10 10.72
C HIS A 341 7.19 22.71 10.73
N TYR A 342 6.34 21.68 10.77
CA TYR A 342 6.74 20.27 10.83
C TYR A 342 7.86 19.89 9.85
N THR A 343 7.70 20.23 8.58
CA THR A 343 8.63 19.85 7.51
C THR A 343 9.99 20.50 7.69
N LEU A 344 10.01 21.81 8.01
CA LEU A 344 11.25 22.54 8.27
C LEU A 344 11.98 21.97 9.49
N ALA A 345 11.21 21.65 10.53
CA ALA A 345 11.76 21.07 11.75
C ALA A 345 12.48 19.73 11.50
N LEU A 346 11.93 18.90 10.61
CA LEU A 346 12.60 17.66 10.20
C LEU A 346 13.81 17.92 9.30
N ASP A 347 13.72 18.87 8.37
CA ASP A 347 14.83 19.22 7.48
C ASP A 347 16.06 19.66 8.30
N HIS A 348 15.87 20.53 9.29
CA HIS A 348 16.95 20.96 10.19
C HIS A 348 17.62 19.81 10.95
N ALA A 349 16.84 18.81 11.37
CA ALA A 349 17.39 17.63 12.04
C ALA A 349 18.15 16.73 11.05
N LEU A 350 17.55 16.40 9.90
CA LEU A 350 18.12 15.48 8.90
C LEU A 350 19.34 16.04 8.18
N MET A 351 19.43 17.35 8.03
CA MET A 351 20.57 18.04 7.42
C MET A 351 21.65 18.42 8.45
N SER A 352 21.52 17.99 9.71
CA SER A 352 22.50 18.28 10.75
C SER A 352 23.76 17.40 10.62
N PRO A 353 24.96 18.00 10.56
CA PRO A 353 26.22 17.25 10.64
C PRO A 353 26.34 16.43 11.94
N VAL A 354 25.79 16.94 13.04
CA VAL A 354 25.81 16.25 14.35
C VAL A 354 24.98 14.96 14.26
N LEU A 355 23.82 15.01 13.64
CA LEU A 355 23.00 13.80 13.42
C LEU A 355 23.71 12.82 12.50
N ALA A 356 24.32 13.30 11.41
CA ALA A 356 25.06 12.45 10.47
C ALA A 356 26.23 11.73 11.16
N ARG A 357 27.01 12.40 12.01
CA ARG A 357 28.07 11.78 12.83
C ARG A 357 27.52 10.69 13.76
N HIS A 358 26.40 10.96 14.41
CA HIS A 358 25.78 9.99 15.32
C HIS A 358 25.21 8.77 14.56
N ILE A 359 24.57 8.98 13.41
CA ILE A 359 24.12 7.89 12.53
C ILE A 359 25.33 7.10 12.01
N SER A 360 26.40 7.77 11.60
CA SER A 360 27.63 7.14 11.13
C SER A 360 28.23 6.21 12.20
N LEU A 361 28.35 6.70 13.44
CA LEU A 361 28.79 5.86 14.56
C LEU A 361 27.89 4.64 14.74
N TYR A 362 26.58 4.87 14.77
CA TYR A 362 25.59 3.80 14.94
C TYR A 362 25.67 2.74 13.82
N LEU A 363 25.83 3.15 12.56
CA LEU A 363 25.98 2.23 11.43
C LEU A 363 27.28 1.42 11.52
N ARG A 364 28.38 2.02 12.00
CA ARG A 364 29.66 1.31 12.21
C ARG A 364 29.60 0.30 13.36
N GLU A 365 28.71 0.51 14.33
CA GLU A 365 28.43 -0.49 15.39
C GLU A 365 27.53 -1.64 14.90
N ASN A 366 26.91 -1.50 13.72
CA ASN A 366 25.95 -2.46 13.16
C ASN A 366 26.31 -2.84 11.71
N LEU A 367 27.60 -3.11 11.43
CA LEU A 367 28.09 -3.41 10.08
C LEU A 367 27.48 -4.68 9.49
N ASP A 368 26.99 -5.62 10.30
CA ASP A 368 26.30 -6.83 9.84
C ASP A 368 24.89 -6.57 9.27
N ARG A 369 24.42 -5.32 9.33
CA ARG A 369 23.03 -4.97 9.01
C ARG A 369 22.93 -3.97 7.87
N THR A 370 21.86 -4.11 7.09
CA THR A 370 21.44 -3.11 6.11
C THR A 370 20.25 -2.33 6.66
N PHE A 371 20.36 -1.00 6.68
CA PHE A 371 19.30 -0.12 7.16
C PHE A 371 18.57 0.57 6.02
N PHE A 372 17.27 0.75 6.19
CA PHE A 372 16.44 1.58 5.33
C PHE A 372 16.11 2.90 6.04
N PHE A 373 16.37 4.04 5.39
CA PHE A 373 16.11 5.36 5.96
C PHE A 373 15.06 6.09 5.15
N ILE A 374 13.90 6.33 5.76
CA ILE A 374 12.81 7.04 5.11
C ILE A 374 12.96 8.54 5.32
N ILE A 375 12.99 9.25 4.21
CA ILE A 375 13.05 10.71 4.13
C ILE A 375 11.77 11.27 3.48
N HIS A 376 11.45 12.52 3.78
CA HIS A 376 10.24 13.17 3.27
C HIS A 376 10.51 14.09 2.06
N LYS A 377 11.77 14.48 1.84
CA LYS A 377 12.24 15.29 0.72
C LYS A 377 13.56 14.75 0.20
N LYS A 378 13.76 14.86 -1.11
CA LYS A 378 14.98 14.42 -1.80
C LYS A 378 16.22 15.16 -1.34
N GLU A 379 16.12 16.48 -1.12
CA GLU A 379 17.25 17.32 -0.74
C GLU A 379 17.82 16.90 0.61
N ALA A 380 16.95 16.56 1.57
CA ALA A 380 17.36 16.06 2.88
C ALA A 380 18.12 14.74 2.78
N GLY A 381 17.68 13.82 1.92
CA GLY A 381 18.36 12.53 1.73
C GLY A 381 19.72 12.64 1.08
N ARG A 382 19.83 13.46 0.02
CA ARG A 382 21.12 13.71 -0.63
C ARG A 382 22.10 14.41 0.30
N THR A 383 21.61 15.38 1.07
CA THR A 383 22.43 16.07 2.08
C THR A 383 22.90 15.10 3.16
N LEU A 384 22.01 14.25 3.67
CA LEU A 384 22.38 13.23 4.65
C LEU A 384 23.41 12.25 4.11
N ARG A 385 23.25 11.76 2.86
CA ARG A 385 24.26 10.91 2.19
C ARG A 385 25.60 11.60 2.14
N ARG A 386 25.66 12.84 1.65
CA ARG A 386 26.90 13.62 1.57
C ARG A 386 27.58 13.74 2.94
N LEU A 387 26.84 14.14 3.97
CA LEU A 387 27.36 14.28 5.33
C LEU A 387 27.87 12.95 5.90
N LEU A 388 27.21 11.83 5.60
CA LEU A 388 27.66 10.50 6.03
C LEU A 388 28.97 10.09 5.35
N LEU A 389 29.14 10.40 4.07
CA LEU A 389 30.40 10.15 3.34
C LEU A 389 31.52 11.06 3.86
N GLU A 390 31.23 12.33 4.16
CA GLU A 390 32.17 13.28 4.78
C GLU A 390 32.63 12.86 6.18
N CYS A 391 31.82 12.08 6.92
CA CYS A 391 32.25 11.48 8.20
C CYS A 391 33.34 10.40 8.03
N GLY A 392 33.63 10.00 6.79
CA GLY A 392 34.57 8.92 6.45
C GLY A 392 34.04 7.52 6.76
N GLY A 393 34.84 6.49 6.47
CA GLY A 393 34.56 5.11 6.90
C GLY A 393 33.44 4.37 6.14
N PHE A 394 32.85 4.98 5.11
CA PHE A 394 31.94 4.32 4.17
C PHE A 394 32.38 4.60 2.74
N GLN A 395 32.25 3.60 1.86
CA GLN A 395 32.40 3.78 0.42
C GLN A 395 31.10 4.35 -0.19
N GLU A 396 31.20 4.94 -1.39
CA GLU A 396 30.04 5.57 -2.05
C GLU A 396 28.89 4.59 -2.32
N ASP A 397 29.21 3.32 -2.55
CA ASP A 397 28.27 2.24 -2.84
C ASP A 397 27.69 1.59 -1.56
N GLU A 398 28.21 1.92 -0.37
CA GLU A 398 27.65 1.47 0.91
C GLU A 398 26.46 2.33 1.37
N ILE A 399 26.37 3.57 0.89
CA ILE A 399 25.28 4.51 1.22
C ILE A 399 24.52 4.87 -0.07
N CYS A 400 23.40 4.19 -0.29
CA CYS A 400 22.61 4.34 -1.51
C CYS A 400 21.43 5.30 -1.32
N VAL A 401 21.01 5.99 -2.39
CA VAL A 401 19.77 6.78 -2.42
C VAL A 401 18.85 6.27 -3.52
N LEU A 402 17.56 6.10 -3.22
CA LEU A 402 16.50 5.79 -4.16
C LEU A 402 15.45 6.91 -4.19
N GLU A 403 15.28 7.54 -5.35
CA GLU A 403 14.27 8.57 -5.57
C GLU A 403 13.61 8.40 -6.93
N ALA A 404 12.38 7.89 -6.97
CA ALA A 404 11.65 7.62 -8.22
C ALA A 404 12.44 6.70 -9.18
N LYS A 405 13.16 7.26 -10.15
CA LYS A 405 14.06 6.55 -11.08
C LYS A 405 15.52 7.02 -10.99
N TYR A 406 15.83 7.78 -9.95
CA TYR A 406 17.15 8.28 -9.66
C TYR A 406 17.76 7.42 -8.56
N TYR A 407 18.97 6.95 -8.81
CA TYR A 407 19.74 6.09 -7.93
C TYR A 407 21.09 6.75 -7.69
N GLU A 408 21.54 6.79 -6.44
CA GLU A 408 22.94 7.10 -6.13
C GLU A 408 23.57 5.91 -5.41
N PRO A 409 24.81 5.52 -5.74
CA PRO A 409 25.69 6.13 -6.76
C PRO A 409 25.20 5.90 -8.20
N ASP A 410 25.64 6.75 -9.14
CA ASP A 410 25.21 6.76 -10.56
C ASP A 410 25.50 5.46 -11.32
N THR A 411 26.28 4.55 -10.73
CA THR A 411 26.50 3.19 -11.22
C THR A 411 25.24 2.34 -11.17
N LEU A 412 24.30 2.66 -10.27
CA LEU A 412 22.99 2.02 -10.18
C LEU A 412 22.03 2.71 -11.16
N LYS A 413 21.37 1.95 -12.02
CA LYS A 413 20.47 2.54 -13.05
C LYS A 413 19.04 2.05 -12.96
N THR A 414 18.83 0.93 -12.29
CA THR A 414 17.52 0.27 -12.15
C THR A 414 17.29 -0.22 -10.72
N THR A 415 16.02 -0.51 -10.42
CA THR A 415 15.62 -1.11 -9.13
C THR A 415 16.27 -2.48 -8.95
N GLU A 416 16.47 -3.22 -10.03
CA GLU A 416 17.07 -4.55 -10.02
C GLU A 416 18.58 -4.48 -9.79
N ASP A 417 19.26 -3.46 -10.31
CA ASP A 417 20.67 -3.18 -9.96
C ASP A 417 20.79 -2.91 -8.46
N LEU A 418 19.89 -2.09 -7.90
CA LEU A 418 19.86 -1.80 -6.47
C LEU A 418 19.57 -3.05 -5.63
N LYS A 419 18.62 -3.90 -6.04
CA LYS A 419 18.32 -5.16 -5.33
C LYS A 419 19.53 -6.10 -5.34
N ARG A 420 20.15 -6.30 -6.51
CA ARG A 420 21.38 -7.11 -6.64
C ARG A 420 22.49 -6.55 -5.76
N HIS A 421 22.62 -5.23 -5.71
CA HIS A 421 23.63 -4.55 -4.89
C HIS A 421 23.35 -4.73 -3.39
N LEU A 422 22.10 -4.65 -2.96
CA LEU A 422 21.71 -4.98 -1.58
C LEU A 422 22.00 -6.44 -1.22
N ASP A 423 21.75 -7.37 -2.15
CA ASP A 423 21.99 -8.80 -1.94
C ASP A 423 23.49 -9.12 -1.81
N THR A 424 24.40 -8.21 -2.19
CA THR A 424 25.84 -8.36 -1.92
C THR A 424 26.20 -8.22 -0.44
N GLY A 425 25.29 -7.69 0.39
CA GLY A 425 25.52 -7.41 1.81
C GLY A 425 26.48 -6.24 2.09
N ARG A 426 26.87 -5.47 1.05
CA ARG A 426 27.74 -4.30 1.20
C ARG A 426 27.00 -3.04 1.62
N VAL A 427 25.75 -2.88 1.17
CA VAL A 427 24.97 -1.67 1.46
C VAL A 427 24.68 -1.58 2.96
N ARG A 428 25.07 -0.46 3.57
CA ARG A 428 24.83 -0.16 5.00
C ARG A 428 23.55 0.64 5.18
N LEU A 429 23.29 1.57 4.27
CA LEU A 429 22.14 2.46 4.34
C LEU A 429 21.52 2.69 2.96
N LEU A 430 20.24 2.37 2.83
CA LEU A 430 19.41 2.78 1.70
C LEU A 430 18.50 3.93 2.13
N ILE A 431 18.75 5.13 1.61
CA ILE A 431 17.94 6.33 1.85
C ILE A 431 16.88 6.42 0.76
N SER A 432 15.60 6.55 1.13
CA SER A 432 14.52 6.64 0.14
C SER A 432 13.36 7.52 0.60
N THR A 433 12.68 8.11 -0.39
CA THR A 433 11.33 8.68 -0.20
C THR A 433 10.27 7.56 -0.18
N SER A 434 8.98 7.89 -0.31
CA SER A 434 7.90 6.90 -0.37
C SER A 434 8.02 5.88 -1.50
N VAL A 435 8.84 6.16 -2.52
CA VAL A 435 9.09 5.25 -3.64
C VAL A 435 9.69 3.92 -3.19
N GLY A 436 10.68 3.92 -2.29
CA GLY A 436 11.26 2.69 -1.74
C GLY A 436 10.36 1.99 -0.70
N MET A 437 9.21 2.58 -0.34
CA MET A 437 8.20 1.87 0.47
C MET A 437 7.21 1.13 -0.44
N GLU A 438 6.82 1.75 -1.56
CA GLU A 438 5.84 1.24 -2.51
C GLU A 438 6.53 0.40 -3.61
N GLY A 439 6.54 -0.92 -3.43
CA GLY A 439 6.99 -1.88 -4.45
C GLY A 439 8.47 -2.31 -4.39
N PHE A 440 9.24 -1.86 -3.41
CA PHE A 440 10.62 -2.30 -3.21
C PHE A 440 10.69 -3.50 -2.26
N ASP A 441 10.90 -4.70 -2.79
CA ASP A 441 11.02 -5.94 -2.00
C ASP A 441 12.49 -6.36 -1.90
N SER A 442 13.09 -6.20 -0.73
CA SER A 442 14.46 -6.68 -0.46
C SER A 442 14.51 -7.32 0.93
N SER A 443 14.92 -8.58 0.96
CA SER A 443 15.07 -9.37 2.18
C SER A 443 16.33 -9.03 2.98
N ALA A 444 17.25 -8.27 2.38
CA ALA A 444 18.53 -7.88 2.98
C ALA A 444 18.38 -6.79 4.06
N ILE A 445 17.31 -5.98 3.99
CA ILE A 445 17.07 -4.89 4.95
C ILE A 445 16.69 -5.48 6.30
N SER A 446 17.51 -5.24 7.32
CA SER A 446 17.34 -5.75 8.68
C SER A 446 17.04 -4.67 9.73
N GLY A 447 17.08 -3.39 9.33
CA GLY A 447 16.73 -2.27 10.18
C GLY A 447 16.09 -1.12 9.41
N CYS A 448 15.34 -0.27 10.11
CA CYS A 448 14.67 0.88 9.51
C CYS A 448 14.74 2.10 10.43
N PHE A 449 15.21 3.23 9.90
CA PHE A 449 15.11 4.53 10.54
C PHE A 449 13.73 5.12 10.29
N LEU A 450 12.95 5.28 11.36
CA LEU A 450 11.57 5.77 11.36
C LEU A 450 11.50 7.27 11.65
N THR A 451 12.48 8.02 11.17
CA THR A 451 12.68 9.44 11.50
C THR A 451 11.66 10.36 10.83
N ALA A 452 11.50 10.27 9.51
CA ALA A 452 10.56 11.09 8.74
C ALA A 452 9.30 10.31 8.30
N GLY A 453 8.31 11.02 7.75
CA GLY A 453 7.09 10.42 7.19
C GLY A 453 5.93 10.28 8.18
N LYS A 454 4.71 10.54 7.69
CA LYS A 454 3.45 10.48 8.45
C LYS A 454 2.93 9.05 8.68
N ASN A 455 3.38 8.10 7.86
CA ASN A 455 2.78 6.78 7.74
C ASN A 455 3.76 5.68 8.19
N VAL A 456 4.00 5.59 9.51
CA VAL A 456 4.93 4.61 10.13
C VAL A 456 4.63 3.18 9.72
N ARG A 457 3.35 2.82 9.56
CA ARG A 457 2.95 1.46 9.21
C ARG A 457 3.47 0.99 7.84
N TYR A 458 3.66 1.91 6.89
CA TYR A 458 4.25 1.56 5.59
C TYR A 458 5.75 1.25 5.73
N ALA A 459 6.45 2.02 6.56
CA ALA A 459 7.85 1.75 6.91
C ALA A 459 8.02 0.39 7.61
N LEU A 460 7.07 0.02 8.47
CA LEU A 460 7.08 -1.26 9.17
C LEU A 460 6.93 -2.46 8.22
N GLN A 461 6.29 -2.29 7.06
CA GLN A 461 6.23 -3.36 6.06
C GLN A 461 7.63 -3.76 5.58
N VAL A 462 8.57 -2.81 5.50
CA VAL A 462 9.97 -3.08 5.12
C VAL A 462 10.61 -4.00 6.17
N LEU A 463 10.42 -3.70 7.46
CA LEU A 463 10.90 -4.57 8.54
C LEU A 463 10.24 -5.95 8.50
N GLY A 464 8.96 -6.03 8.12
CA GLY A 464 8.25 -7.29 7.91
C GLY A 464 8.92 -8.22 6.89
N ARG A 465 9.56 -7.67 5.86
CA ARG A 465 10.18 -8.42 4.74
C ARG A 465 11.62 -8.91 5.02
N SER A 466 12.27 -8.40 6.07
CA SER A 466 13.63 -8.81 6.46
C SER A 466 13.76 -10.33 6.63
N ARG A 467 14.89 -10.94 6.26
CA ARG A 467 15.20 -12.32 6.66
C ARG A 467 15.85 -12.44 8.04
N ALA A 468 16.24 -11.31 8.65
CA ALA A 468 16.87 -11.32 9.96
C ALA A 468 15.90 -11.86 11.04
N GLU A 469 16.43 -12.68 11.94
CA GLU A 469 15.70 -13.21 13.11
C GLU A 469 15.10 -12.08 13.96
N ASP A 470 15.81 -10.95 14.04
CA ASP A 470 15.36 -9.73 14.69
C ASP A 470 15.50 -8.50 13.78
N SER A 471 14.51 -7.61 13.87
CA SER A 471 14.45 -6.37 13.10
C SER A 471 14.67 -5.15 14.00
N LEU A 472 15.44 -4.18 13.52
CA LEU A 472 15.73 -2.94 14.25
C LEU A 472 14.80 -1.80 13.81
N ALA A 473 13.98 -1.29 14.73
CA ALA A 473 13.22 -0.06 14.55
C ALA A 473 13.98 1.10 15.21
N VAL A 474 14.64 1.92 14.41
CA VAL A 474 15.51 3.01 14.88
C VAL A 474 14.78 4.35 14.83
N PHE A 475 14.81 5.09 15.92
CA PHE A 475 14.15 6.39 16.05
C PHE A 475 15.17 7.48 16.38
N VAL A 476 15.03 8.64 15.75
CA VAL A 476 15.82 9.83 16.10
C VAL A 476 14.99 10.74 16.98
N LYS A 477 15.52 11.04 18.17
CA LYS A 477 14.92 11.96 19.14
C LYS A 477 15.82 13.19 19.28
N ASP A 478 15.48 14.24 18.54
CA ASP A 478 16.20 15.51 18.59
C ASP A 478 15.73 16.37 19.78
N GLN A 479 16.56 16.47 20.81
CA GLN A 479 16.32 17.26 22.02
C GLN A 479 16.26 18.77 21.75
N GLY A 480 16.81 19.23 20.62
CA GLY A 480 16.67 20.62 20.18
C GLY A 480 15.33 20.95 19.53
N ASN A 481 14.48 19.93 19.32
CA ASN A 481 13.28 20.05 18.51
C ASN A 481 12.06 19.33 19.14
N PRO A 482 11.17 20.06 19.82
CA PRO A 482 9.98 19.50 20.47
C PRO A 482 9.04 18.73 19.54
N ILE A 483 8.95 19.12 18.26
CA ILE A 483 8.10 18.46 17.27
C ILE A 483 8.63 17.04 16.99
N VAL A 484 9.93 16.91 16.76
CA VAL A 484 10.58 15.61 16.49
C VAL A 484 10.52 14.71 17.72
N ILE A 485 10.67 15.26 18.94
CA ILE A 485 10.48 14.51 20.19
C ILE A 485 9.06 13.93 20.28
N ARG A 486 8.04 14.76 20.05
CA ARG A 486 6.64 14.33 20.12
C ARG A 486 6.38 13.21 19.10
N GLN A 487 6.91 13.36 17.89
CA GLN A 487 6.76 12.34 16.86
C GLN A 487 7.47 11.04 17.18
N ALA A 488 8.72 11.09 17.66
CA ALA A 488 9.41 9.86 18.07
C ALA A 488 8.56 9.06 19.08
N LYS A 489 7.94 9.74 20.06
CA LYS A 489 7.02 9.10 21.01
C LYS A 489 5.77 8.49 20.35
N GLU A 490 5.10 9.25 19.48
CA GLU A 490 3.92 8.76 18.74
C GLU A 490 4.26 7.54 17.89
N LYS A 491 5.37 7.59 17.15
CA LYS A 491 5.80 6.49 16.28
C LYS A 491 6.22 5.25 17.05
N ILE A 492 6.92 5.41 18.18
CA ILE A 492 7.25 4.30 19.09
C ILE A 492 5.98 3.62 19.60
N SER A 493 4.95 4.41 19.98
CA SER A 493 3.65 3.86 20.40
C SER A 493 2.99 3.05 19.27
N ILE A 494 3.05 3.54 18.02
CA ILE A 494 2.55 2.79 16.86
C ILE A 494 3.29 1.46 16.73
N VAL A 495 4.63 1.45 16.74
CA VAL A 495 5.43 0.21 16.61
C VAL A 495 5.14 -0.76 17.75
N LYS A 496 5.16 -0.30 19.01
CA LYS A 496 4.84 -1.14 20.17
C LYS A 496 3.48 -1.78 20.07
N SER A 497 2.53 -1.05 19.53
CA SER A 497 1.18 -1.55 19.41
C SER A 497 1.00 -2.44 18.17
N GLU A 498 1.83 -2.31 17.12
CA GLU A 498 1.78 -3.21 15.94
C GLU A 498 2.40 -4.57 16.25
N PHE A 499 3.55 -4.57 16.95
CA PHE A 499 4.28 -5.81 17.24
C PHE A 499 3.96 -6.38 18.63
N GLY A 500 3.26 -5.64 19.49
CA GLY A 500 2.79 -6.12 20.79
C GLY A 500 3.92 -6.74 21.63
N THR A 501 3.75 -8.01 22.01
CA THR A 501 4.73 -8.79 22.79
C THR A 501 6.01 -9.12 22.03
N ASN A 502 6.04 -8.92 20.71
CA ASN A 502 7.22 -9.18 19.89
C ASN A 502 8.25 -8.04 19.93
N VAL A 503 7.94 -6.94 20.63
CA VAL A 503 8.97 -5.95 20.98
C VAL A 503 9.82 -6.50 22.11
N VAL A 504 11.03 -6.95 21.78
CA VAL A 504 11.88 -7.70 22.73
C VAL A 504 12.87 -6.84 23.51
N SER A 505 13.17 -5.63 23.04
CA SER A 505 14.03 -4.68 23.77
C SER A 505 13.82 -3.24 23.33
N GLU A 506 14.18 -2.32 24.22
CA GLU A 506 14.28 -0.88 23.96
C GLU A 506 15.64 -0.37 24.47
N LYS A 507 16.47 0.17 23.56
CA LYS A 507 17.80 0.71 23.90
C LYS A 507 17.91 2.16 23.44
N THR A 508 18.55 2.99 24.25
CA THR A 508 18.79 4.41 23.93
C THR A 508 20.29 4.67 23.77
N TYR A 509 20.66 5.28 22.65
CA TYR A 509 22.02 5.71 22.33
C TYR A 509 22.09 7.22 22.45
N LYS A 510 22.94 7.72 23.36
CA LYS A 510 23.13 9.15 23.56
C LYS A 510 24.18 9.66 22.58
N CYS A 511 23.89 10.79 21.94
CA CYS A 511 24.85 11.48 21.08
C CYS A 511 26.12 11.79 21.89
N PRO A 512 27.29 11.37 21.40
CA PRO A 512 28.55 11.69 22.05
C PRO A 512 28.75 13.22 22.19
N PRO A 513 29.21 13.73 23.35
CA PRO A 513 29.39 15.16 23.58
C PRO A 513 30.32 15.84 22.56
N GLU A 514 31.35 15.13 22.10
CA GLU A 514 32.33 15.59 21.11
C GLU A 514 31.69 15.96 19.77
N PHE A 515 30.56 15.35 19.40
CA PHE A 515 29.88 15.68 18.13
C PHE A 515 29.16 17.03 18.20
N THR A 516 28.88 17.53 19.40
CA THR A 516 28.20 18.82 19.62
C THR A 516 29.15 19.99 19.86
N ARG A 517 30.46 19.74 20.00
CA ARG A 517 31.46 20.79 20.09
C ARG A 517 31.66 21.38 18.70
N VAL A 518 31.23 22.62 18.53
CA VAL A 518 31.68 23.46 17.41
C VAL A 518 33.15 23.75 17.72
N GLU A 519 34.07 23.26 16.90
CA GLU A 519 35.41 23.82 16.88
C GLU A 519 35.25 25.29 16.52
N THR A 520 35.37 26.16 17.51
CA THR A 520 35.73 27.54 17.25
C THR A 520 37.10 27.47 16.62
N GLN A 521 37.18 27.64 15.31
CA GLN A 521 38.40 28.15 14.69
C GLN A 521 38.60 29.55 15.28
N ASP A 522 39.26 29.59 16.43
CA ASP A 522 40.09 30.72 16.76
C ASP A 522 41.34 30.57 15.89
N ASP A 523 41.60 31.60 15.10
CA ASP A 523 42.82 31.78 14.35
C ASP A 523 44.06 31.50 15.22
N GLU A 524 45.10 30.96 14.57
CA GLU A 524 46.47 30.82 15.07
C GLU A 524 46.75 29.71 16.09
N THR A 525 47.04 28.50 15.59
CA THR A 525 48.38 27.88 15.69
C THR A 525 48.36 26.50 15.03
N GLU A 526 49.23 26.28 14.05
CA GLU A 526 49.51 24.94 13.51
C GLU A 526 50.00 24.03 14.65
N PRO A 527 49.36 22.87 14.89
CA PRO A 527 50.01 21.83 15.68
C PRO A 527 50.96 21.06 14.76
N ASP A 528 52.25 21.16 15.06
CA ASP A 528 53.31 20.30 14.50
C ASP A 528 52.86 18.83 14.54
N LEU A 529 52.74 18.23 13.36
CA LEU A 529 52.61 16.78 13.20
C LEU A 529 54.01 16.15 13.36
N PRO A 530 54.22 15.23 14.31
CA PRO A 530 55.35 14.34 14.23
C PRO A 530 55.01 13.22 13.23
N TRP A 531 55.89 13.10 12.23
CA TRP A 531 55.99 12.10 11.16
C TRP A 531 55.44 10.70 11.47
#